data_AF-A0A1V2UVI9-F1
#
_entry.id   AF-A0A1V2UVI9-F1
#
_cell.length_a   1.000
_cell.length_b   1.000
_cell.length_c   1.000
_cell.angle_alpha   90.00
_cell.angle_beta   90.00
_cell.angle_gamma   90.00
#
_symmetry.space_group_name_H-M   'P 1'
#
loop_
_entity.id
_entity.type
_entity.pdbx_description
1 polymer ?
#
loop_
_entity_poly.entity_id
_entity_poly.type
_entity_poly.pdbx_seq_one_letter_code
_entity_poly.pdbx_strand_id
1 'polypeptide(L)' 'MGYPNPPHDLYKPDPIIKLKADLTKLVEKYKQDAHALTLLGDLDKSRVYNGIATQLDCLLEGSSK' A
#
# COMPACT_ATOMS: atom_id res chain seq x y z
N MET A 1 -30.30 -23.46 -24.33
CA MET A 1 -30.25 -23.13 -22.89
C MET A 1 -29.02 -22.26 -22.66
N GLY A 2 -29.20 -20.96 -22.46
CA GLY A 2 -28.10 -20.06 -22.09
C GLY A 2 -27.89 -20.17 -20.58
N TYR A 3 -26.68 -20.50 -20.15
CA TYR A 3 -26.35 -20.43 -18.73
C TYR A 3 -26.53 -18.99 -18.26
N PRO A 4 -27.21 -18.75 -17.12
CA PRO A 4 -27.33 -17.41 -16.58
C PRO A 4 -25.92 -16.88 -16.27
N ASN A 5 -25.57 -15.73 -16.85
CA ASN A 5 -24.35 -15.00 -16.52
C ASN A 5 -24.40 -14.69 -15.00
N PRO A 6 -23.40 -15.11 -14.21
CA PRO A 6 -23.43 -14.84 -12.79
C PRO A 6 -23.46 -13.32 -12.56
N PRO A 7 -24.20 -12.84 -11.55
CA PRO A 7 -24.25 -11.42 -11.23
C PRO A 7 -22.83 -10.92 -10.92
N HIS A 8 -22.42 -9.89 -11.66
CA HIS A 8 -21.11 -9.22 -11.51
C HIS A 8 -20.88 -8.65 -10.09
N ASP A 9 -21.91 -8.65 -9.24
CA ASP A 9 -21.90 -8.19 -7.84
C ASP A 9 -21.21 -9.13 -6.84
N LEU A 10 -20.86 -10.35 -7.23
CA LEU A 10 -20.22 -11.33 -6.33
C LEU A 10 -18.70 -11.19 -6.20
N TYR A 11 -18.06 -10.36 -7.01
CA TYR A 11 -16.62 -10.11 -6.91
C TYR A 11 -16.33 -8.89 -6.02
N LYS A 12 -16.76 -8.96 -4.75
CA LYS A 12 -16.15 -8.08 -3.74
C LYS A 12 -14.70 -8.54 -3.63
N PRO A 13 -13.70 -7.71 -3.97
CA PRO A 13 -12.32 -8.09 -3.77
C PRO A 13 -12.19 -8.49 -2.30
N ASP A 14 -11.57 -9.64 -2.07
CA ASP A 14 -11.35 -10.13 -0.72
C ASP A 14 -10.83 -8.97 0.12
N PRO A 15 -11.43 -8.70 1.29
CA PRO A 15 -11.05 -7.55 2.12
C PRO A 15 -9.54 -7.53 2.39
N ILE A 16 -8.87 -8.69 2.41
CA ILE A 16 -7.42 -8.81 2.52
C ILE A 16 -6.71 -8.33 1.25
N ILE A 17 -7.21 -8.67 0.06
CA ILE A 17 -6.66 -8.19 -1.22
C ILE A 17 -6.78 -6.66 -1.30
N LYS A 18 -7.94 -6.12 -0.93
CA LYS A 18 -8.13 -4.67 -0.89
C LYS A 18 -7.20 -4.01 0.12
N LEU A 19 -7.09 -4.57 1.33
CA LEU A 19 -6.19 -4.07 2.37
C LEU A 19 -4.73 -4.06 1.90
N LYS A 20 -4.25 -5.13 1.26
CA LYS A 20 -2.91 -5.20 0.69
C LYS A 20 -2.70 -4.11 -0.38
N ALA A 21 -3.67 -3.93 -1.28
CA ALA A 21 -3.58 -2.90 -2.32
C ALA A 21 -3.55 -1.48 -1.74
N ASP A 22 -4.37 -1.19 -0.72
CA ASP A 22 -4.40 0.12 -0.06
C ASP A 22 -3.09 0.38 0.72
N LEU A 23 -2.54 -0.65 1.38
CA LEU A 23 -1.22 -0.58 2.03
C LEU A 23 -0.08 -0.35 1.03
N THR A 24 -0.08 -1.03 -0.12
CA THR A 24 0.92 -0.81 -1.18
C THR A 24 0.91 0.63 -1.67
N LYS A 25 -0.29 1.19 -1.94
CA LYS A 25 -0.42 2.61 -2.33
C LYS A 25 0.10 3.55 -1.24
N LEU A 26 -0.13 3.21 0.02
CA LEU A 26 0.34 3.99 1.15
C LEU A 26 1.88 3.98 1.23
N VAL A 27 2.52 2.82 1.02
CA VAL A 27 3.99 2.69 0.94
C VAL A 27 4.55 3.59 -0.15
N GLU A 28 4.00 3.51 -1.37
CA GLU A 28 4.47 4.31 -2.50
C GLU A 28 4.34 5.80 -2.22
N LYS A 29 3.22 6.23 -1.62
CA LYS A 29 3.02 7.62 -1.22
C LYS A 29 4.06 8.09 -0.20
N TYR A 30 4.33 7.31 0.85
CA TYR A 30 5.35 7.67 1.85
C TYR A 30 6.76 7.73 1.24
N LYS A 31 7.10 6.85 0.28
CA LYS A 31 8.37 6.91 -0.46
C LYS A 31 8.48 8.20 -1.28
N GLN A 32 7.41 8.58 -1.98
CA GLN A 32 7.36 9.82 -2.77
C GLN A 32 7.44 11.07 -1.89
N ASP A 33 6.68 11.12 -0.80
CA ASP A 33 6.67 12.24 0.14
C ASP A 33 8.02 12.37 0.86
N ALA A 34 8.66 11.26 1.26
CA ALA A 34 10.02 11.28 1.82
C ALA A 34 11.03 11.86 0.82
N HIS A 35 10.95 11.46 -0.45
CA HIS A 35 11.79 11.99 -1.49
C HIS A 35 11.57 13.50 -1.70
N ALA A 36 10.30 13.95 -1.74
CA ALA A 36 9.96 15.37 -1.85
C ALA A 36 10.48 16.19 -0.65
N LEU A 37 10.35 15.66 0.57
CA LEU A 37 10.88 16.29 1.79
C LEU A 37 12.41 16.37 1.77
N THR A 38 13.08 15.36 1.21
CA THR A 38 14.53 15.37 1.01
C THR A 38 14.95 16.50 0.07
N LEU A 39 14.23 16.69 -1.04
CA LEU A 39 14.47 17.78 -1.98
C LEU A 39 14.21 19.16 -1.35
N LEU A 40 13.23 19.26 -0.46
CA LEU A 40 12.95 20.48 0.31
C LEU A 40 13.95 20.76 1.44
N GLY A 41 14.84 19.81 1.76
CA GLY A 41 15.79 19.91 2.86
C GLY A 41 15.23 19.56 4.24
N ASP A 42 13.99 19.06 4.33
CA ASP A 42 13.39 18.56 5.58
C ASP A 42 13.78 17.08 5.79
N LEU A 43 15.05 16.89 6.15
CA LEU A 43 15.65 15.56 6.29
C LEU A 43 15.08 14.77 7.46
N ASP A 44 14.67 15.45 8.54
CA ASP A 44 14.07 14.79 9.71
C ASP A 44 12.72 14.17 9.33
N LYS A 45 11.83 14.93 8.66
CA LYS A 45 10.56 14.34 8.20
C LYS A 45 10.77 13.30 7.11
N SER A 46 11.71 13.52 6.19
CA SER A 46 12.05 12.51 5.18
C SER A 46 12.41 11.16 5.81
N ARG A 47 13.24 11.16 6.87
CA ARG A 47 13.59 9.93 7.61
C ARG A 47 12.37 9.27 8.25
N VAL A 48 11.48 10.05 8.86
CA VAL A 48 10.24 9.53 9.45
C VAL A 48 9.38 8.86 8.38
N TYR A 49 9.17 9.51 7.24
CA TYR A 49 8.32 9.00 6.17
C TYR A 49 8.93 7.76 5.52
N ASN A 50 10.24 7.75 5.31
CA ASN A 50 10.94 6.57 4.82
C ASN A 50 10.84 5.40 5.81
N GLY A 51 10.97 5.66 7.11
CA GLY A 51 10.80 4.64 8.16
C GLY A 51 9.38 4.08 8.24
N ILE A 52 8.35 4.91 7.99
CA ILE A 52 6.97 4.45 7.88
C ILE A 52 6.79 3.57 6.63
N ALA A 53 7.33 4.00 5.48
CA ALA A 53 7.28 3.20 4.25
C ALA A 53 7.93 1.83 4.46
N THR A 54 9.11 1.74 5.08
CA THR A 54 9.78 0.47 5.38
C THR A 54 8.95 -0.43 6.31
N GLN A 55 8.34 0.11 7.37
CA GLN A 55 7.49 -0.67 8.26
C GLN A 55 6.26 -1.24 7.53
N LEU A 56 5.64 -0.44 6.67
CA LEU A 56 4.50 -0.88 5.86
C LEU A 56 4.91 -1.93 4.82
N ASP A 57 6.10 -1.80 4.23
CA ASP A 57 6.71 -2.79 3.32
C ASP A 57 6.92 -4.13 4.05
N CYS A 58 7.52 -4.11 5.24
CA CYS A 58 7.69 -5.31 6.07
C CYS A 58 6.36 -5.95 6.51
N LEU A 59 5.31 -5.15 6.76
CA LEU A 59 3.98 -5.65 7.06
C LEU A 59 3.32 -6.33 5.84
N LEU A 60 3.59 -5.83 4.63
CA LEU A 60 3.10 -6.40 3.37
C LEU A 60 3.84 -7.68 2.98
N GLU A 61 5.16 -7.72 3.16
CA GLU A 61 5.99 -8.92 2.95
C GLU A 61 5.67 -10.02 3.97
N GLY A 62 5.02 -9.64 5.09
CA GLY A 62 4.68 -10.51 6.20
C GLY A 62 5.88 -10.72 7.10
N SER A 63 5.68 -10.59 8.40
CA SER A 63 6.64 -10.96 9.44
C SER A 63 7.16 -12.38 9.21
N SER A 64 8.25 -12.50 8.46
CA SER A 64 8.97 -13.75 8.21
C SER A 64 10.38 -13.60 8.73
N LYS A 65 10.48 -13.33 10.04
CA LYS A 65 11.45 -13.95 10.96
C LYS A 65 11.11 -13.62 12.41
#